data_AF-A0A645EKA5-F1
#
_entry.id   AF-A0A645EKA5-F1
#
_cell.length_a   1.000
_cell.length_b   1.000
_cell.length_c   1.000
_cell.angle_alpha   90.00
_cell.angle_beta   90.00
_cell.angle_gamma   90.00
#
_symmetry.space_group_name_H-M   'P 1'
#
loop_
_entity.id
_entity.type
_entity.pdbx_description
1 polymer ?
#
loop_
_entity_poly.entity_id
_entity_poly.type
_entity_poly.pdbx_seq_one_letter_code
_entity_poly.pdbx_strand_id
1 'polypeptide(L)'
;MIGLAIRNSLRSNDIAGRYGGDEFTVLCKHTTAKEAYSVAMRICEKIAQIRVREYPQLHISASIGVAAADEGFGSVTEWIKAADSALYSAKSGGRDQVMDATQQPERQHSPSTMPMRPGSTRISPASAEQKSLDRDVV
;
A
#
# COMPACT_ATOMS: atom_id res chain seq x y z
N MET A 1 -1.06 -15.78 -14.43
CA MET A 1 -1.68 -16.67 -13.42
C MET A 1 -2.49 -15.89 -12.40
N ILE A 2 -1.89 -14.93 -11.67
CA ILE A 2 -2.57 -14.14 -10.63
C ILE A 2 -3.84 -13.42 -11.13
N GLY A 3 -3.75 -12.64 -12.21
CA GLY A 3 -4.92 -11.95 -12.75
C GLY A 3 -6.06 -12.90 -13.14
N LEU A 4 -5.76 -14.13 -13.57
CA LEU A 4 -6.80 -15.14 -13.86
C LEU A 4 -7.43 -15.69 -12.58
N ALA A 5 -6.63 -15.94 -11.53
CA ALA A 5 -7.13 -16.37 -10.23
C ALA A 5 -8.05 -15.30 -9.61
N ILE A 6 -7.69 -14.02 -9.72
CA ILE A 6 -8.54 -12.90 -9.31
C ILE A 6 -9.86 -12.92 -10.10
N ARG A 7 -9.81 -12.86 -11.44
CA ARG A 7 -11.04 -12.86 -12.26
C ARG A 7 -11.96 -14.05 -11.99
N ASN A 8 -11.41 -15.25 -11.84
CA ASN A 8 -12.18 -16.46 -11.54
C ASN A 8 -12.74 -16.50 -10.11
N SER A 9 -12.45 -15.49 -9.28
CA SER A 9 -13.00 -15.33 -7.93
C SER A 9 -14.09 -14.26 -7.88
N LEU A 10 -14.34 -13.52 -8.96
CA LEU A 10 -15.26 -12.39 -9.00
C LEU A 10 -16.64 -12.76 -9.53
N ARG A 11 -17.65 -11.97 -9.16
CA ARG A 11 -18.99 -12.00 -9.80
C ARG A 11 -18.91 -11.28 -11.15
N SER A 12 -19.91 -11.47 -12.01
CA SER A 12 -19.93 -10.91 -13.36
C SER A 12 -19.93 -9.37 -13.43
N ASN A 13 -20.36 -8.68 -12.38
CA ASN A 13 -20.45 -7.21 -12.33
C ASN A 13 -19.29 -6.55 -11.57
N ASP A 14 -18.39 -7.35 -10.98
CA ASP A 14 -17.22 -6.84 -10.28
C ASP A 14 -16.12 -6.49 -11.28
N ILE A 15 -15.29 -5.51 -10.92
CA ILE A 15 -14.22 -5.01 -11.79
C ILE A 15 -12.88 -5.33 -11.13
N ALA A 16 -11.95 -5.91 -11.90
CA ALA A 16 -10.55 -6.08 -11.49
C ALA A 16 -9.64 -5.19 -12.33
N GLY A 17 -8.70 -4.51 -11.68
CA GLY A 17 -7.63 -3.74 -12.31
C GLY A 17 -6.27 -4.13 -11.76
N ARG A 18 -5.22 -3.97 -12.57
CA ARG A 18 -3.83 -3.98 -12.09
C ARG A 18 -3.39 -2.53 -11.96
N TYR A 19 -3.13 -2.10 -10.74
CA TYR A 19 -2.80 -0.71 -10.44
C TYR A 19 -1.35 -0.38 -10.80
N GLY A 20 -0.45 -1.32 -10.56
CA GLY A 20 0.98 -1.23 -10.85
C GLY A 20 1.67 -2.56 -10.54
N GLY A 21 2.98 -2.66 -10.79
CA GLY A 21 3.86 -3.76 -10.33
C GLY A 21 3.16 -5.09 -10.04
N ASP A 22 3.05 -5.44 -8.76
CA ASP A 22 2.33 -6.59 -8.22
C ASP A 22 1.00 -6.21 -7.54
N GLU A 23 0.52 -4.99 -7.75
CA GLU A 23 -0.66 -4.42 -7.09
C GLU A 23 -1.93 -4.61 -7.95
N PHE A 24 -2.95 -5.18 -7.32
CA PHE A 24 -4.26 -5.42 -7.92
C PHE A 24 -5.35 -4.77 -7.09
N THR A 25 -6.38 -4.26 -7.77
CA THR A 25 -7.56 -3.65 -7.13
C THR A 25 -8.81 -4.35 -7.64
N VAL A 26 -9.75 -4.61 -6.74
CA VAL A 26 -11.06 -5.17 -7.07
C VAL A 26 -12.13 -4.23 -6.55
N LEU A 27 -13.07 -3.87 -7.43
CA LEU A 27 -14.28 -3.12 -7.08
C LEU A 27 -15.47 -4.08 -7.12
N CYS A 28 -16.00 -4.42 -5.95
CA CYS A 28 -17.19 -5.24 -5.79
C CYS A 28 -18.43 -4.34 -5.76
N LYS A 29 -19.31 -4.44 -6.77
CA LYS A 29 -20.50 -3.58 -6.83
C LYS A 29 -21.64 -4.17 -6.02
N HIS A 30 -22.48 -3.30 -5.43
CA HIS A 30 -23.67 -3.72 -4.66
C HIS A 30 -23.36 -4.83 -3.64
N THR A 31 -22.24 -4.69 -2.96
CA THR A 31 -21.66 -5.75 -2.13
C THR A 31 -21.41 -5.17 -0.73
N THR A 32 -21.82 -5.91 0.30
CA THR A 32 -21.56 -5.55 1.70
C THR A 32 -20.09 -5.80 2.08
N ALA A 33 -19.62 -5.20 3.18
CA ALA A 33 -18.27 -5.46 3.71
C ALA A 33 -17.98 -6.96 3.89
N LYS A 34 -18.92 -7.70 4.47
CA LYS A 34 -18.82 -9.15 4.71
C LYS A 34 -18.71 -9.95 3.41
N GLU A 35 -19.50 -9.61 2.40
CA GLU A 35 -19.41 -10.28 1.09
C GLU A 35 -18.10 -9.94 0.38
N ALA A 36 -17.66 -8.68 0.43
CA ALA A 36 -16.38 -8.26 -0.15
C ALA A 36 -15.20 -8.97 0.54
N TYR A 37 -15.25 -9.11 1.87
CA TYR A 37 -14.30 -9.91 2.63
C TYR A 37 -14.28 -11.38 2.17
N SER A 38 -15.46 -11.97 1.93
CA SER A 38 -15.57 -13.35 1.43
C SER A 38 -14.98 -13.50 0.02
N VAL A 39 -15.15 -12.50 -0.85
CA VAL A 39 -14.50 -12.46 -2.17
C VAL A 39 -12.98 -12.38 -2.02
N ALA A 40 -12.47 -11.52 -1.12
CA ALA A 40 -11.05 -11.38 -0.86
C ALA A 40 -10.42 -12.69 -0.32
N MET A 41 -11.08 -13.36 0.63
CA MET A 41 -10.63 -14.66 1.14
C MET A 41 -10.50 -15.69 0.03
N ARG A 42 -11.52 -15.78 -0.85
CA ARG A 42 -11.48 -16.67 -2.02
C ARG A 42 -10.33 -16.33 -2.97
N ILE A 43 -10.00 -15.05 -3.16
CA ILE A 43 -8.86 -14.63 -3.97
C ILE A 43 -7.54 -15.13 -3.35
N CYS A 44 -7.34 -14.92 -2.03
CA CYS A 44 -6.15 -15.40 -1.31
C CYS A 44 -6.01 -16.92 -1.46
N GLU A 45 -7.07 -17.69 -1.22
CA GLU A 45 -7.07 -19.15 -1.36
C GLU A 45 -6.69 -19.59 -2.78
N LYS A 46 -7.28 -18.98 -3.82
CA LYS A 46 -6.94 -19.33 -5.21
C LYS A 46 -5.51 -18.97 -5.58
N ILE A 47 -4.97 -17.88 -5.05
CA ILE A 47 -3.58 -17.49 -5.28
C ILE A 47 -2.62 -18.47 -4.58
N ALA A 48 -2.90 -18.84 -3.33
CA ALA A 48 -2.11 -19.80 -2.56
C ALA A 48 -2.07 -21.21 -3.19
N GLN A 49 -3.05 -21.55 -4.02
CA GLN A 49 -3.10 -22.80 -4.78
C GLN A 49 -2.29 -22.78 -6.08
N ILE A 50 -1.79 -21.63 -6.53
CA ILE A 50 -0.98 -21.56 -7.74
C ILE A 50 0.33 -22.34 -7.50
N ARG A 51 0.67 -23.21 -8.46
CA ARG A 51 1.93 -23.94 -8.50
C ARG A 51 2.66 -23.60 -9.78
N VAL A 52 3.92 -23.22 -9.67
CA VAL A 52 4.80 -22.93 -10.81
C VAL A 52 5.68 -24.15 -11.03
N ARG A 53 5.50 -24.85 -12.15
CA ARG A 53 6.13 -26.17 -12.39
C ARG A 53 7.65 -26.08 -12.37
N GLU A 54 8.18 -24.98 -12.88
CA GLU A 54 9.61 -24.68 -12.96
C GLU A 54 10.19 -24.31 -11.58
N TYR A 55 9.34 -23.91 -10.63
CA TYR A 55 9.72 -23.53 -9.27
C TYR A 55 8.81 -24.22 -8.23
N PRO A 56 8.95 -25.54 -7.99
CA PRO A 56 8.04 -26.30 -7.13
C PRO A 56 8.00 -25.81 -5.67
N GLN A 57 9.07 -25.15 -5.21
CA GLN A 57 9.19 -24.61 -3.85
C GLN A 57 8.68 -23.15 -3.74
N LEU A 58 8.32 -22.52 -4.85
CA LEU A 58 7.81 -21.16 -4.84
C LEU A 58 6.38 -21.14 -4.31
N HIS A 59 6.20 -20.49 -3.16
CA HIS A 59 4.89 -20.21 -2.59
C HIS A 59 4.50 -18.77 -2.93
N ILE A 60 3.30 -18.59 -3.49
CA ILE A 60 2.75 -17.27 -3.84
C ILE A 60 1.52 -17.06 -2.97
N SER A 61 1.48 -15.95 -2.25
CA SER A 61 0.35 -15.52 -1.44
C SER A 61 -0.07 -14.10 -1.79
N ALA A 62 -1.22 -13.68 -1.24
CA ALA A 62 -1.70 -12.31 -1.36
C ALA A 62 -2.15 -11.79 -0.01
N SER A 63 -1.87 -10.52 0.27
CA SER A 63 -2.51 -9.78 1.34
C SER A 63 -3.51 -8.81 0.73
N ILE A 64 -4.70 -8.70 1.32
CA ILE A 64 -5.78 -7.89 0.76
C ILE A 64 -6.38 -7.03 1.87
N GLY A 65 -6.50 -5.73 1.60
CA GLY A 65 -7.29 -4.81 2.42
C GLY A 65 -8.67 -4.61 1.80
N VAL A 66 -9.70 -4.64 2.65
CA VAL A 66 -11.10 -4.49 2.24
C VAL A 66 -11.68 -3.25 2.93
N ALA A 67 -12.37 -2.40 2.17
CA ALA A 67 -13.18 -1.32 2.72
C ALA A 67 -14.51 -1.26 1.96
N ALA A 68 -15.63 -1.31 2.67
CA ALA A 68 -16.94 -1.05 2.06
C ALA A 68 -17.12 0.47 1.91
N ALA A 69 -17.74 0.90 0.80
CA ALA A 69 -18.14 2.30 0.66
C ALA A 69 -19.35 2.58 1.56
N ASP A 70 -19.32 3.70 2.27
CA ASP A 70 -20.42 4.24 3.05
C ASP A 70 -20.43 5.77 3.02
N GLU A 71 -21.44 6.39 3.64
CA GLU A 71 -21.60 7.85 3.72
C GLU A 71 -20.54 8.53 4.61
N GLY A 72 -19.74 7.77 5.35
CA GLY A 72 -18.67 8.28 6.20
C GLY A 72 -17.42 8.72 5.43
N PHE A 73 -17.26 8.29 4.17
CA PHE A 73 -16.17 8.76 3.32
C PHE A 73 -16.52 10.06 2.61
N GLY A 74 -15.72 11.11 2.83
CA GLY A 74 -15.87 12.40 2.16
C GLY A 74 -15.40 12.40 0.71
N SER A 75 -14.67 11.35 0.28
CA SER A 75 -14.23 11.19 -1.10
C SER A 75 -13.85 9.75 -1.45
N VAL A 76 -13.78 9.45 -2.75
CA VAL A 76 -13.23 8.19 -3.27
C VAL A 76 -11.79 7.96 -2.79
N THR A 77 -10.99 9.03 -2.67
CA THR A 77 -9.62 8.95 -2.18
C THR A 77 -9.54 8.47 -0.74
N GLU A 78 -10.43 8.93 0.13
CA GLU A 78 -10.50 8.46 1.53
C GLU A 78 -10.93 7.00 1.61
N TRP A 79 -11.89 6.60 0.78
CA TRP A 79 -12.31 5.20 0.71
C TRP A 79 -11.19 4.26 0.26
N ILE A 80 -10.42 4.65 -0.78
CA ILE A 80 -9.25 3.89 -1.22
C ILE A 80 -8.18 3.84 -0.12
N LYS A 81 -7.92 4.95 0.58
CA LYS A 81 -6.97 4.98 1.70
C LYS A 81 -7.36 4.06 2.85
N ALA A 82 -8.65 3.85 3.08
CA ALA A 82 -9.11 2.89 4.08
C ALA A 82 -8.78 1.45 3.68
N ALA A 83 -9.01 1.08 2.41
CA ALA A 83 -8.61 -0.22 1.89
C ALA A 83 -7.08 -0.42 1.94
N ASP A 84 -6.31 0.60 1.58
CA ASP A 84 -4.84 0.55 1.64
C ASP A 84 -4.33 0.45 3.09
N SER A 85 -4.94 1.16 4.03
CA SER A 85 -4.61 1.04 5.46
C SER A 85 -4.87 -0.37 5.98
N ALA A 86 -5.99 -0.99 5.58
CA ALA A 86 -6.28 -2.37 5.92
C ALA A 86 -5.27 -3.34 5.28
N LEU A 87 -4.88 -3.12 4.02
CA LEU A 87 -3.84 -3.89 3.35
C LEU A 87 -2.49 -3.78 4.07
N TYR A 88 -2.15 -2.59 4.54
CA TYR A 88 -0.96 -2.37 5.36
C TYR A 88 -1.03 -3.19 6.66
N SER A 89 -2.16 -3.16 7.37
CA SER A 89 -2.39 -4.00 8.55
C SER A 89 -2.24 -5.49 8.25
N ALA A 90 -2.74 -5.96 7.10
CA ALA A 90 -2.58 -7.34 6.66
C ALA A 90 -1.09 -7.68 6.45
N LYS A 91 -0.33 -6.78 5.81
CA LYS A 91 1.12 -6.95 5.58
C LYS A 91 1.94 -6.92 6.87
N SER A 92 1.59 -6.04 7.82
CA SER A 92 2.29 -5.94 9.11
C SER A 92 1.93 -7.08 10.06
N GLY A 93 0.71 -7.63 9.94
CA GLY A 93 0.22 -8.73 10.78
C GLY A 93 0.62 -10.13 10.32
N GLY A 94 1.62 -10.28 9.44
CA GLY A 94 2.12 -11.59 9.01
C GLY A 94 1.93 -11.93 7.52
N ARG A 95 1.27 -11.06 6.74
CA ARG A 95 0.92 -11.28 5.32
C ARG A 95 -0.04 -12.47 5.13
N ASP A 96 -0.31 -12.83 3.87
CA ASP A 96 -1.20 -13.94 3.48
C ASP A 96 -2.57 -13.93 4.19
N GLN A 97 -3.16 -12.74 4.33
CA GLN A 97 -4.41 -12.55 5.05
C GLN A 97 -5.21 -11.39 4.49
N VAL A 98 -6.49 -11.38 4.87
CA VAL A 98 -7.43 -10.32 4.54
C VAL A 98 -7.69 -9.50 5.80
N MET A 99 -7.68 -8.17 5.67
CA MET A 99 -8.08 -7.26 6.74
C MET A 99 -9.22 -6.37 6.25
N ASP A 100 -10.24 -6.21 7.09
CA ASP A 100 -11.32 -5.26 6.88
C ASP A 100 -10.98 -3.93 7.57
N ALA A 101 -11.21 -2.81 6.91
CA ALA A 101 -10.93 -1.47 7.44
C ALA A 101 -11.72 -1.14 8.71
N THR A 102 -12.84 -1.83 8.97
CA THR A 102 -13.62 -1.73 10.22
C THR A 102 -13.01 -2.49 11.38
N GLN A 103 -12.13 -3.46 11.11
CA GLN A 103 -11.47 -4.32 12.11
C GLN A 103 -10.10 -3.75 12.53
N GLN A 104 -9.89 -2.43 12.42
CA GLN A 104 -8.64 -1.84 12.90
C GLN A 104 -8.47 -2.16 14.39
N PRO A 105 -7.39 -2.83 14.81
CA PRO A 105 -7.02 -2.84 16.22
C PRO A 105 -6.84 -1.37 16.63
N GLU A 106 -7.48 -0.98 17.74
CA GLU A 106 -7.46 0.38 18.27
C GLU A 106 -6.08 1.02 18.10
N ARG A 107 -6.01 2.10 17.31
CA ARG A 107 -4.76 2.83 17.12
C ARG A 107 -4.41 3.55 18.42
N GLN A 108 -3.43 3.03 19.16
CA GLN A 108 -2.43 3.92 19.72
C GLN A 108 -1.42 4.22 18.59
N HIS A 109 -1.17 5.51 18.37
CA HIS A 109 -0.08 6.19 17.64
C HIS A 109 -0.53 7.17 16.53
N SER A 110 -0.30 8.44 16.90
CA SER A 110 -0.33 9.75 16.23
C SER A 110 0.10 9.84 14.75
N PRO A 111 -0.24 10.93 14.04
CA PRO A 111 0.08 11.12 12.63
C PRO A 111 1.60 11.15 12.40
N SER A 112 2.11 10.19 11.61
CA SER A 112 3.48 10.26 11.09
C SER A 112 3.51 11.22 9.92
N THR A 113 3.85 12.47 10.22
CA THR A 113 4.46 13.39 9.27
C THR A 113 5.69 12.70 8.70
N MET A 114 5.71 12.47 7.38
CA MET A 114 6.94 12.11 6.67
C MET A 114 8.01 13.15 6.98
N PRO A 115 9.22 12.77 7.46
CA PRO A 115 10.32 13.71 7.45
C PRO A 115 10.69 13.95 5.98
N MET A 116 10.53 15.19 5.53
CA MET A 116 11.11 15.65 4.27
C MET A 116 12.63 15.41 4.33
N ARG A 117 13.19 14.78 3.29
CA ARG A 117 14.64 14.72 3.11
C ARG A 117 15.16 16.16 2.93
N PRO A 118 16.18 16.62 3.67
CA PRO A 118 16.82 17.89 3.36
C PRO A 118 17.42 17.81 1.96
N GLY A 119 17.12 18.80 1.14
CA GLY A 119 17.56 18.90 -0.24
C GLY A 119 19.07 18.87 -0.39
N SER A 120 19.53 18.26 -1.47
CA SER A 120 20.89 18.35 -1.97
C SER A 120 21.26 19.82 -2.19
N THR A 121 22.09 20.37 -1.30
CA THR A 121 22.74 21.67 -1.53
C THR A 121 23.86 21.48 -2.53
N ARG A 122 23.76 22.20 -3.66
CA ARG A 122 24.82 22.36 -4.66
C ARG A 122 26.08 22.88 -4.00
N ILE A 123 27.21 22.26 -4.27
CA ILE A 123 28.54 22.84 -4.01
C ILE A 123 28.94 23.62 -5.27
N SER A 124 29.31 24.88 -5.11
CA SER A 124 30.10 25.67 -6.06
C SER A 124 30.95 26.69 -5.27
N PRO A 125 32.11 27.10 -5.78
CA PRO A 125 33.33 27.26 -4.99
C PRO A 125 33.52 28.68 -4.42
N ALA A 126 34.19 28.77 -3.27
CA ALA A 126 34.71 30.03 -2.74
C ALA A 126 36.13 30.26 -3.26
N SER A 127 36.30 31.29 -4.08
CA SER A 127 37.59 31.92 -4.39
C SER A 127 37.82 33.10 -3.44
N ALA A 128 39.11 33.40 -3.27
CA ALA A 128 39.75 34.33 -2.33
C ALA A 128 39.33 35.81 -2.40
N GLU A 129 39.55 36.53 -1.29
CA GLU A 129 40.23 37.85 -1.14
C GLU A 129 39.94 38.42 0.27
N GLN A 130 40.91 38.48 1.22
CA GLN A 130 41.93 39.51 1.48
C GLN A 130 41.42 40.95 1.79
N LYS A 131 41.59 41.40 3.05
CA LYS A 131 42.22 42.68 3.48
C LYS A 131 42.26 42.75 5.02
N SER A 132 43.42 42.74 5.70
CA SER A 132 44.43 43.81 5.96
C SER A 132 44.00 44.88 6.96
N LEU A 133 44.81 45.04 8.04
CA LEU A 133 45.28 46.27 8.74
C LEU A 133 45.90 45.81 10.09
N ASP A 134 47.23 45.61 10.15
CA ASP A 134 48.29 46.57 10.54
C ASP A 134 48.24 47.06 11.99
N ARG A 135 49.31 46.73 12.75
CA ARG A 135 50.24 47.73 13.30
C ARG A 135 51.51 47.08 13.87
N ASP A 136 52.64 47.61 13.42
CA ASP A 136 54.02 47.25 13.71
C ASP A 136 54.53 47.68 15.09
N VAL A 137 55.68 47.09 15.42
CA VAL A 137 56.67 47.44 16.45
C VAL A 137 57.10 48.91 16.38
N VAL A 138 56.96 49.65 17.50
CA VAL A 138 58.00 50.27 18.37
C VAL A 138 57.33 50.67 19.68
#